data_AF-A0A2H1EGY7-F1
#
_entry.id   AF-A0A2H1EGY7-F1
#
_cell.length_a   1.000
_cell.length_b   1.000
_cell.length_c   1.000
_cell.angle_alpha   90.00
_cell.angle_beta   90.00
_cell.angle_gamma   90.00
#
_symmetry.space_group_name_H-M   'P 1'
#
loop_
_entity.id
_entity.type
_entity.pdbx_description
1 polymer ?
#
loop_
_entity_poly.entity_id
_entity_poly.type
_entity_poly.pdbx_seq_one_letter_code
_entity_poly.pdbx_strand_id
1 'polypeptide(L)'
;MDSIRVLSIRLENTLISLICVDIVLVNMLQINQRTLMENANQDLVHKALVGLTIEQVLLKIGKPIYDKAASVLNEKYQCYIFDCYDNPQYLSTVLEELFGDAHHVVVKEIKKELMIFSHKYRISQFVEAI
;
A
#
# COMPACT_ATOMS: atom_id res chain seq x y z
N MET A 1 -52.18 -38.65 4.01
CA MET A 1 -50.92 -37.99 3.60
C MET A 1 -49.95 -38.13 4.76
N ASP A 2 -48.91 -38.94 4.59
CA ASP A 2 -48.05 -39.43 5.67
C ASP A 2 -47.21 -38.35 6.34
N SER A 3 -47.36 -38.21 7.66
CA SER A 3 -46.57 -37.33 8.52
C SER A 3 -45.05 -37.57 8.42
N ILE A 4 -44.64 -38.79 8.05
CA ILE A 4 -43.23 -39.15 7.81
C ILE A 4 -42.66 -38.40 6.61
N ARG A 5 -43.44 -38.24 5.53
CA ARG A 5 -43.01 -37.47 4.35
C ARG A 5 -42.82 -36.00 4.67
N VAL A 6 -43.70 -35.43 5.49
CA VAL A 6 -43.62 -34.02 5.92
C VAL A 6 -42.36 -33.79 6.78
N LEU A 7 -42.03 -34.71 7.69
CA LEU A 7 -40.82 -34.64 8.51
C LEU A 7 -39.54 -34.81 7.68
N SER A 8 -39.53 -35.71 6.70
CA SER A 8 -38.39 -35.91 5.78
C SER A 8 -38.07 -34.63 5.00
N ILE A 9 -39.08 -34.01 4.40
CA ILE A 9 -38.93 -32.76 3.65
C ILE A 9 -38.44 -31.63 4.56
N ARG A 10 -38.92 -31.58 5.82
CA ARG A 10 -38.50 -30.55 6.78
C ARG A 10 -37.05 -30.72 7.21
N LEU A 11 -36.57 -31.95 7.37
CA LEU A 11 -35.17 -32.26 7.67
C LEU A 11 -34.25 -31.93 6.49
N GLU A 12 -34.63 -32.30 5.27
CA GLU A 12 -33.88 -31.97 4.04
C GLU A 12 -33.76 -30.46 3.83
N ASN A 13 -34.85 -29.71 4.01
CA ASN A 13 -34.83 -28.25 3.88
C ASN A 13 -33.97 -27.57 4.96
N THR A 14 -33.93 -28.13 6.18
CA THR A 14 -33.08 -27.62 7.26
C THR A 14 -31.60 -27.94 6.98
N LEU A 15 -31.30 -29.12 6.46
CA LEU A 15 -29.94 -29.50 6.07
C LEU A 15 -29.42 -28.63 4.91
N ILE A 16 -30.27 -28.35 3.92
CA ILE A 16 -29.94 -27.45 2.80
C ILE A 16 -29.64 -26.03 3.30
N SER A 17 -30.43 -25.50 4.25
CA SER A 17 -30.18 -24.15 4.77
C SER A 17 -28.87 -24.05 5.56
N LEU A 18 -28.53 -25.05 6.37
CA LEU A 18 -27.25 -25.13 7.08
C LEU A 18 -26.07 -25.20 6.10
N ILE A 19 -26.14 -26.08 5.09
CA ILE A 19 -25.10 -26.20 4.06
C ILE A 19 -24.91 -24.87 3.30
N CYS A 20 -26.01 -24.17 2.99
CA CYS A 20 -25.93 -22.87 2.32
C CYS A 20 -25.22 -21.80 3.17
N VAL A 21 -25.44 -21.77 4.49
CA VAL A 21 -24.76 -20.83 5.39
C VAL A 21 -23.26 -21.09 5.43
N ASP A 22 -22.86 -22.36 5.55
CA ASP A 22 -21.44 -22.74 5.60
C ASP A 22 -20.71 -22.42 4.29
N ILE A 23 -21.33 -22.70 3.14
CA ILE A 23 -20.76 -22.39 1.82
C ILE A 23 -20.60 -20.87 1.63
N VAL A 24 -21.59 -20.07 2.04
CA VAL A 24 -21.51 -18.60 1.94
C VAL A 24 -20.40 -18.06 2.84
N LEU A 25 -20.27 -18.56 4.06
CA LEU A 25 -19.22 -18.12 4.99
C LEU A 25 -17.81 -18.47 4.48
N VAL A 26 -17.63 -19.68 3.94
CA VAL A 26 -16.36 -20.10 3.33
C VAL A 26 -16.03 -19.25 2.10
N ASN A 27 -17.00 -18.98 1.22
CA ASN A 27 -16.80 -18.12 0.05
C ASN A 27 -16.45 -16.68 0.45
N MET A 28 -17.12 -16.11 1.46
CA MET A 28 -16.82 -14.77 1.99
C MET A 28 -15.41 -14.68 2.54
N LEU A 29 -14.95 -15.69 3.29
CA LEU A 29 -13.58 -15.75 3.81
C LEU A 29 -12.54 -15.87 2.68
N GLN A 30 -12.81 -16.70 1.67
CA GLN A 30 -11.92 -16.87 0.51
C GLN A 30 -11.84 -15.60 -0.36
N ILE A 31 -12.97 -14.91 -0.57
CA ILE A 31 -13.00 -13.62 -1.27
C ILE A 31 -12.18 -12.58 -0.51
N ASN A 32 -12.37 -12.48 0.81
CA ASN A 32 -11.64 -11.54 1.65
C ASN A 32 -10.12 -11.77 1.57
N GLN A 33 -9.67 -13.03 1.63
CA GLN A 33 -8.23 -13.36 1.48
C GLN A 33 -7.66 -12.96 0.12
N ARG A 34 -8.41 -13.15 -0.98
CA ARG A 34 -7.98 -12.71 -2.32
C ARG A 34 -7.87 -11.20 -2.43
N THR A 35 -8.87 -10.46 -1.93
CA THR A 35 -8.86 -8.98 -1.93
C THR A 35 -7.70 -8.43 -1.10
N LEU A 36 -7.40 -9.04 0.04
CA LEU A 36 -6.24 -8.65 0.87
C LEU A 36 -4.91 -8.88 0.14
N MET A 37 -4.76 -10.01 -0.57
CA MET A 37 -3.54 -10.33 -1.31
C MET A 37 -3.35 -9.41 -2.53
N GLU A 38 -4.44 -9.05 -3.22
CA GLU A 38 -4.42 -8.08 -4.31
C GLU A 38 -4.03 -6.68 -3.84
N ASN A 39 -4.58 -6.23 -2.71
CA ASN A 39 -4.22 -4.95 -2.10
C ASN A 39 -2.76 -4.91 -1.63
N ALA A 40 -2.29 -5.98 -0.99
CA ALA A 40 -0.89 -6.09 -0.57
C ALA A 40 0.07 -6.04 -1.77
N ASN A 41 -0.30 -6.68 -2.88
CA ASN A 41 0.50 -6.64 -4.11
C ASN A 41 0.53 -5.23 -4.73
N GLN A 42 -0.61 -4.52 -4.72
CA GLN A 42 -0.67 -3.11 -5.17
C GLN A 42 0.18 -2.19 -4.29
N ASP A 43 0.17 -2.38 -2.97
CA ASP A 43 1.00 -1.58 -2.06
C ASP A 43 2.50 -1.83 -2.26
N LEU A 44 2.91 -3.07 -2.54
CA LEU A 44 4.30 -3.35 -2.92
C LEU A 44 4.70 -2.63 -4.21
N VAL A 45 3.81 -2.61 -5.22
CA VAL A 45 4.06 -1.88 -6.47
C VAL A 45 4.14 -0.38 -6.22
N HIS A 46 3.26 0.20 -5.41
CA HIS A 46 3.31 1.61 -5.04
C HIS A 46 4.58 1.96 -4.26
N LYS A 47 4.97 1.12 -3.30
CA LYS A 47 6.21 1.29 -2.53
C LYS A 47 7.43 1.26 -3.44
N ALA A 48 7.49 0.31 -4.36
CA ALA A 48 8.57 0.22 -5.35
C ALA A 48 8.61 1.46 -6.25
N LEU A 49 7.46 1.89 -6.75
CA LEU A 49 7.34 3.07 -7.61
C LEU A 49 7.81 4.36 -6.91
N VAL A 50 7.33 4.59 -5.69
CA VAL A 50 7.72 5.76 -4.88
C VAL A 50 9.20 5.72 -4.54
N GLY A 51 9.69 4.58 -4.05
CA GLY A 51 11.12 4.40 -3.73
C GLY A 51 12.00 4.68 -4.93
N LEU A 52 11.76 4.02 -6.08
CA LEU A 52 12.53 4.22 -7.31
C LEU A 52 12.48 5.67 -7.80
N THR A 53 11.34 6.34 -7.67
CA THR A 53 11.21 7.75 -8.08
C THR A 53 12.10 8.66 -7.21
N ILE A 54 12.09 8.44 -5.88
CA ILE A 54 12.97 9.17 -4.96
C ILE A 54 14.44 8.89 -5.30
N GLU A 55 14.81 7.61 -5.46
CA GLU A 55 16.18 7.22 -5.83
C GLU A 55 16.62 7.92 -7.13
N GLN A 56 15.80 7.87 -8.17
CA GLN A 56 16.09 8.48 -9.46
C GLN A 56 16.30 10.00 -9.34
N VAL A 57 15.43 10.71 -8.62
CA VAL A 57 15.57 12.16 -8.45
C VAL A 57 16.87 12.50 -7.70
N LEU A 58 17.18 11.79 -6.62
CA LEU A 58 18.40 12.04 -5.85
C LEU A 58 19.66 11.67 -6.65
N LEU A 59 19.64 10.57 -7.39
CA LEU A 59 20.75 10.15 -8.25
C LEU A 59 20.98 11.09 -9.44
N LYS A 60 19.92 11.70 -10.00
CA LYS A 60 20.03 12.75 -11.03
C LYS A 60 20.80 13.97 -10.51
N ILE A 61 20.70 14.28 -9.22
CA ILE A 61 21.50 15.34 -8.57
C ILE A 61 22.93 14.82 -8.36
N GLY A 62 23.08 13.61 -7.86
CA GLY A 62 24.35 12.89 -7.82
C GLY A 62 24.37 11.76 -6.80
N LYS A 63 25.21 10.74 -7.04
CA LYS A 63 25.36 9.61 -6.12
C LYS A 63 25.66 10.01 -4.67
N PRO A 64 26.54 10.99 -4.36
CA PRO A 64 26.80 11.39 -2.98
C PRO A 64 25.56 11.93 -2.25
N ILE A 65 24.63 12.56 -2.98
CA ILE A 65 23.37 13.06 -2.43
C ILE A 65 22.46 11.90 -2.06
N TYR A 66 22.30 10.93 -2.96
CA TYR A 66 21.55 9.71 -2.68
C TYR A 66 22.14 8.96 -1.47
N ASP A 67 23.45 8.71 -1.48
CA ASP A 67 24.14 8.00 -0.40
C ASP A 67 23.93 8.72 0.95
N LYS A 68 24.00 10.05 0.95
CA LYS A 68 23.82 10.84 2.16
C LYS A 68 22.38 10.80 2.67
N ALA A 69 21.38 10.92 1.79
CA ALA A 69 19.97 10.79 2.16
C ALA A 69 19.67 9.41 2.76
N ALA A 70 20.17 8.34 2.14
CA ALA A 70 20.02 6.99 2.65
C ALA A 70 20.70 6.80 4.03
N SER A 71 21.90 7.35 4.21
CA SER A 71 22.61 7.33 5.50
C SER A 71 21.83 8.07 6.59
N VAL A 72 21.32 9.28 6.32
CA VAL A 72 20.55 10.05 7.31
C VAL A 72 19.23 9.37 7.66
N LEU A 73 18.50 8.83 6.68
CA LEU A 73 17.27 8.07 6.93
C LEU A 73 17.54 6.86 7.84
N ASN A 74 18.61 6.13 7.57
CA ASN A 74 18.99 4.97 8.37
C ASN A 74 19.41 5.39 9.79
N GLU A 75 20.29 6.38 9.92
CA GLU A 75 20.80 6.86 11.21
C GLU A 75 19.68 7.38 12.13
N LYS A 76 18.71 8.11 11.57
CA LYS A 76 17.65 8.75 12.37
C LYS A 76 16.43 7.87 12.63
N TYR A 77 16.01 7.12 11.62
CA TYR A 77 14.72 6.41 11.65
C TYR A 77 14.86 4.89 11.49
N GLN A 78 16.08 4.39 11.24
CA GLN A 78 16.32 2.99 10.88
C GLN A 78 15.50 2.56 9.66
N CYS A 79 15.25 3.51 8.75
CA CYS A 79 14.46 3.32 7.53
C CYS A 79 15.34 3.38 6.28
N TYR A 80 14.89 2.73 5.21
CA TYR A 80 15.45 2.84 3.87
C TYR A 80 14.59 3.76 3.00
N ILE A 81 15.10 4.15 1.82
CA ILE A 81 14.38 5.04 0.88
C ILE A 81 12.98 4.52 0.54
N PHE A 82 12.84 3.20 0.32
CA PHE A 82 11.55 2.59 0.02
C PHE A 82 10.56 2.69 1.18
N ASP A 83 11.02 2.72 2.43
CA ASP A 83 10.15 2.83 3.61
C ASP A 83 9.55 4.24 3.78
N CYS A 84 10.03 5.21 3.01
CA CYS A 84 9.42 6.54 2.95
C CYS A 84 8.00 6.49 2.38
N TYR A 85 7.63 5.48 1.57
CA TYR A 85 6.24 5.30 1.13
C TYR A 85 5.26 5.19 2.31
N ASP A 86 5.67 4.46 3.35
CA ASP A 86 4.87 4.26 4.56
C ASP A 86 5.03 5.43 5.55
N ASN A 87 6.14 6.17 5.45
CA ASN A 87 6.51 7.27 6.35
C ASN A 87 6.99 8.52 5.56
N PRO A 88 6.09 9.18 4.80
CA PRO A 88 6.45 10.30 3.92
C PRO A 88 7.15 11.45 4.66
N GLN A 89 6.74 11.73 5.90
CA GLN A 89 7.32 12.79 6.73
C GLN A 89 8.83 12.64 6.95
N TYR A 90 9.36 11.41 6.99
CA TYR A 90 10.80 11.19 7.18
C TYR A 90 11.59 11.65 5.95
N LEU A 91 11.03 11.48 4.76
CA LEU A 91 11.65 12.00 3.54
C LEU A 91 11.72 13.52 3.57
N SER A 92 10.62 14.21 3.86
CA SER A 92 10.59 15.67 3.88
C SER A 92 11.59 16.25 4.89
N THR A 93 11.65 15.69 6.10
CA THR A 93 12.64 16.11 7.11
C THR A 93 14.07 15.88 6.63
N VAL A 94 14.39 14.73 6.04
CA VAL A 94 15.75 14.47 5.53
C VAL A 94 16.10 15.39 4.36
N LEU A 95 15.17 15.66 3.45
CA LEU A 95 15.41 16.59 2.35
C LEU A 95 15.62 18.02 2.86
N GLU A 96 14.82 18.47 3.82
CA GLU A 96 14.99 19.78 4.46
C GLU A 96 16.36 19.90 5.13
N GLU A 97 16.84 18.86 5.82
CA GLU A 97 18.16 18.90 6.45
C GLU A 97 19.32 18.93 5.43
N LEU A 98 19.18 18.25 4.30
CA LEU A 98 20.25 18.18 3.29
C LEU A 98 20.31 19.43 2.42
N PHE A 99 19.16 20.03 2.12
CA PHE A 99 19.06 21.11 1.14
C PHE A 99 18.62 22.45 1.75
N GLY A 100 18.27 22.48 3.04
CA GLY A 100 17.68 23.64 3.69
C GLY A 100 16.44 24.10 2.93
N ASP A 101 16.33 25.40 2.71
CA ASP A 101 15.24 25.98 1.93
C ASP A 101 15.11 25.37 0.54
N ALA A 102 16.21 24.93 -0.11
CA ALA A 102 16.17 24.40 -1.47
C ALA A 102 15.50 23.02 -1.61
N HIS A 103 15.14 22.35 -0.50
CA HIS A 103 14.49 21.04 -0.53
C HIS A 103 13.18 21.04 -1.34
N HIS A 104 12.45 22.18 -1.38
CA HIS A 104 11.21 22.31 -2.13
C HIS A 104 11.39 22.02 -3.63
N VAL A 105 12.59 22.25 -4.19
CA VAL A 105 12.89 21.95 -5.59
C VAL A 105 12.94 20.43 -5.81
N VAL A 106 13.57 19.71 -4.88
CA VAL A 106 13.67 18.24 -4.92
C VAL A 106 12.29 17.60 -4.72
N VAL A 107 11.55 18.07 -3.70
CA VAL A 107 10.17 17.63 -3.43
C VAL A 107 9.29 17.87 -4.66
N LYS A 108 9.39 19.04 -5.29
CA LYS A 108 8.62 19.36 -6.50
C LYS A 108 8.91 18.38 -7.65
N GLU A 109 10.17 18.00 -7.86
CA GLU A 109 10.51 17.04 -8.91
C GLU A 109 9.99 15.63 -8.59
N ILE A 110 10.08 15.19 -7.33
CA ILE A 110 9.49 13.90 -6.89
C ILE A 110 7.97 13.91 -7.13
N LYS A 111 7.27 14.97 -6.70
CA LYS A 111 5.82 15.09 -6.91
C LYS A 111 5.47 15.07 -8.40
N LYS A 112 6.21 15.80 -9.23
CA LYS A 112 6.00 15.86 -10.68
C LYS A 112 6.11 14.48 -11.34
N GLU A 113 7.11 13.68 -10.98
CA GLU A 113 7.29 12.32 -11.51
C GLU A 113 6.16 11.39 -11.03
N LEU A 114 5.65 11.57 -9.80
CA LEU A 114 4.55 10.78 -9.25
C LEU A 114 3.15 11.22 -9.70
N MET A 115 2.98 12.46 -10.20
CA MET A 115 1.68 13.01 -10.57
C MET A 115 0.96 12.20 -11.65
N ILE A 116 1.68 11.51 -12.53
CA ILE A 116 1.07 10.62 -13.54
C ILE A 116 0.31 9.44 -12.90
N PHE A 117 0.62 9.12 -11.65
CA PHE A 117 -0.02 8.07 -10.86
C PHE A 117 -0.99 8.62 -9.81
N SER A 118 -1.30 9.92 -9.82
CA SER A 118 -2.20 10.58 -8.85
C SER A 118 -3.62 9.98 -8.81
N HIS A 119 -4.06 9.30 -9.86
CA HIS A 119 -5.32 8.53 -9.88
C HIS A 119 -5.31 7.34 -8.90
N LYS A 120 -4.14 6.92 -8.41
CA LYS A 120 -3.98 5.92 -7.36
C LYS A 120 -4.02 6.63 -6.00
N TYR A 121 -5.07 6.37 -5.23
CA TYR A 121 -5.32 7.03 -3.95
C TYR A 121 -4.09 7.06 -3.03
N ARG A 122 -3.42 5.92 -2.83
CA ARG A 122 -2.24 5.82 -1.94
C ARG A 122 -1.05 6.66 -2.42
N ILE A 123 -0.86 6.78 -3.72
CA ILE A 123 0.19 7.65 -4.28
C ILE A 123 -0.19 9.12 -4.08
N SER A 124 -1.45 9.50 -4.28
CA SER A 124 -1.92 10.87 -3.98
C SER A 124 -1.68 11.23 -2.52
N GLN A 125 -2.02 10.33 -1.59
CA GLN A 125 -1.77 10.53 -0.16
C GLN A 125 -0.28 10.76 0.14
N PHE A 126 0.61 9.97 -0.46
CA PHE A 126 2.05 10.17 -0.32
C PHE A 126 2.49 11.54 -0.85
N VAL A 127 2.04 11.92 -2.05
CA VAL A 127 2.37 13.21 -2.69
C VAL A 127 1.87 14.41 -1.88
N GLU A 128 0.71 14.30 -1.24
CA GLU A 128 0.15 15.34 -0.35
C GLU A 128 0.94 15.46 0.96
N ALA A 129 1.50 14.36 1.46
CA ALA A 129 2.18 14.29 2.74
C ALA A 129 3.64 14.75 2.71
N ILE A 130 4.30 14.77 1.54
CA ILE A 130 5.71 15.18 1.41
C ILE A 130 5.93 16.65 1.09
#